data_AF-W4GMY8-F1
#
_entry.id   AF-W4GMY8-F1
#
_cell.length_a   1.000
_cell.length_b   1.000
_cell.length_c   1.000
_cell.angle_alpha   90.00
_cell.angle_beta   90.00
_cell.angle_gamma   90.00
#
_symmetry.space_group_name_H-M   'P 1'
#
loop_
_entity.id
_entity.type
_entity.pdbx_description
1 polymer ?
#
loop_
_entity_poly.entity_id
_entity_poly.type
_entity_poly.pdbx_seq_one_letter_code
_entity_poly.pdbx_strand_id
1 'polypeptide(L)'
;MTATPKKVLLDDYRNVLIRQEETIIFSLIERAQFLRNAPIYRKRADATASLLSFKGKYNGFEGSFLEFMLSETERLHALNRRYTSPDEHAFFPSFLPDPILPPLDYQSVLIPNTININDQIMSVYLEKLLPHITHDSDDHTTFGSSANADIAVLQALSKRIHFGKFIAEAKFQAETKRYTALILANDAEGIMDALTNLAVEDKVVMRVRFKASTYGQDIVDDTTTTIHDNSNSIEHCKVDPQVIADLYRNFVMPLTKQVQVAYLLQRLHHPSVSFVGPVGSFAHSAAVAHFANQRNFYPVGTLTDVFASVVAHQTAFGLVAFEDSQVGISKDAQLLLIASGLVVTAETVLQRPFVLATSSASVPPADVTAVYMPASAEAGFGLIVDRIWSGAKVVQVASVDEAARCAQRLRGAVAVTTADAAKAADLHVLDTPVDLSAISKPPPALSVRFLVVGRSVQPPTGNDKTCLCVNVKHEVGSLLSALQVFKTHGVNMTCLESLQRSAAAGEFGFYMELDGHRDDRHVSDALAALRSTTQDVRCLGSFPVHHHRRS
;
A
#
# COMPACT_ATOMS: atom_id res chain seq x y z
N MET A 1 -9.80 -18.85 6.56
CA MET A 1 -8.98 -19.49 7.62
C MET A 1 -7.55 -19.01 7.45
N THR A 2 -7.07 -18.09 8.28
CA THR A 2 -5.67 -17.67 8.25
C THR A 2 -4.83 -18.76 8.91
N ALA A 3 -4.10 -19.52 8.09
CA ALA A 3 -3.15 -20.51 8.57
C ALA A 3 -2.16 -19.82 9.53
N THR A 4 -2.04 -20.35 10.74
CA THR A 4 -1.09 -19.82 11.72
C THR A 4 0.32 -20.12 11.20
N PRO A 5 1.22 -19.13 11.06
CA PRO A 5 2.52 -19.37 10.47
C PRO A 5 3.29 -20.39 11.31
N LYS A 6 4.00 -21.30 10.63
CA LYS A 6 4.79 -22.35 11.28
C LYS A 6 5.83 -21.74 12.22
N LYS A 7 6.06 -22.38 13.36
CA LYS A 7 7.15 -22.02 14.26
C LYS A 7 8.50 -22.27 13.60
N VAL A 8 9.35 -21.24 13.55
CA VAL A 8 10.68 -21.29 12.90
C VAL A 8 11.74 -20.66 13.80
N LEU A 9 12.95 -21.21 13.75
CA LEU A 9 14.11 -20.72 14.49
C LEU A 9 15.15 -20.15 13.53
N LEU A 10 15.95 -19.20 14.01
CA LEU A 10 17.01 -18.60 13.18
C LEU A 10 18.05 -19.65 12.74
N ASP A 11 18.34 -20.63 13.59
CA ASP A 11 19.28 -21.71 13.29
C ASP A 11 18.81 -22.61 12.14
N ASP A 12 17.50 -22.73 11.91
CA ASP A 12 16.92 -23.51 10.79
C ASP A 12 17.39 -22.98 9.43
N TYR A 13 17.74 -21.69 9.37
CA TYR A 13 18.13 -20.99 8.14
C TYR A 13 19.62 -20.82 7.96
N ARG A 14 20.43 -21.14 8.98
CA ARG A 14 21.88 -20.88 8.97
C ARG A 14 22.57 -21.48 7.75
N ASN A 15 22.28 -22.75 7.44
CA ASN A 15 22.89 -23.45 6.31
C ASN A 15 22.41 -22.89 4.95
N VAL A 16 21.16 -22.43 4.87
CA VAL A 16 20.61 -21.80 3.65
C VAL A 16 21.34 -20.49 3.37
N LEU A 17 21.53 -19.65 4.41
CA LEU A 17 22.23 -18.38 4.29
C LEU A 17 23.70 -18.54 3.90
N ILE A 18 24.38 -19.54 4.48
CA ILE A 18 25.78 -19.87 4.15
C ILE A 18 25.91 -20.33 2.69
N ARG A 19 24.97 -21.15 2.19
CA ARG A 19 24.97 -21.58 0.79
C ARG A 19 24.67 -20.45 -0.18
N GLN A 20 23.70 -19.59 0.13
CA GLN A 20 23.41 -18.42 -0.71
C GLN A 20 24.58 -17.44 -0.77
N GLU A 21 25.32 -17.29 0.33
CA GLU A 21 26.57 -16.53 0.37
C GLU A 21 27.61 -17.12 -0.60
N GLU A 22 27.80 -18.43 -0.59
CA GLU A 22 28.70 -19.13 -1.54
C GLU A 22 28.26 -18.91 -2.98
N THR A 23 26.96 -19.05 -3.29
CA THR A 23 26.41 -18.80 -4.62
C THR A 23 26.75 -17.39 -5.10
N ILE A 24 26.56 -16.37 -4.26
CA ILE A 24 26.89 -14.99 -4.62
C ILE A 24 28.39 -14.86 -4.92
N ILE A 25 29.26 -15.40 -4.06
CA ILE A 25 30.72 -15.31 -4.26
C ILE A 25 31.12 -15.96 -5.59
N PHE A 26 30.63 -17.18 -5.89
CA PHE A 26 30.92 -17.84 -7.15
C PHE A 26 30.39 -17.05 -8.35
N SER A 27 29.16 -16.55 -8.30
CA SER A 27 28.60 -15.75 -9.40
C SER A 27 29.38 -14.45 -9.63
N LEU A 28 29.91 -13.83 -8.59
CA LEU A 28 30.76 -12.63 -8.71
C LEU A 28 32.13 -12.96 -9.33
N ILE A 29 32.75 -14.08 -8.93
CA ILE A 29 34.02 -14.55 -9.51
C ILE A 29 33.83 -14.86 -11.01
N GLU A 30 32.74 -15.55 -11.37
CA GLU A 30 32.42 -15.84 -12.77
C GLU A 30 32.12 -14.56 -13.56
N ARG A 31 31.39 -13.59 -12.97
CA ARG A 31 31.10 -12.32 -13.64
C ARG A 31 32.36 -11.50 -13.92
N ALA A 32 33.34 -11.52 -13.02
CA ALA A 32 34.57 -10.75 -13.15
C ALA A 32 35.45 -11.18 -14.34
N GLN A 33 35.22 -12.37 -14.91
CA GLN A 33 35.96 -12.85 -16.09
C GLN A 33 35.64 -12.05 -17.37
N PHE A 34 34.50 -11.34 -17.41
CA PHE A 34 34.07 -10.59 -18.58
C PHE A 34 34.22 -9.08 -18.37
N LEU A 35 34.50 -8.35 -19.44
CA LEU A 35 34.49 -6.89 -19.44
C LEU A 35 33.12 -6.32 -19.04
N ARG A 36 33.09 -5.05 -18.63
CA ARG A 36 31.83 -4.42 -18.22
C ARG A 36 30.83 -4.40 -19.37
N ASN A 37 31.24 -4.12 -20.61
CA ASN A 37 30.35 -4.08 -21.76
C ASN A 37 29.19 -3.08 -21.56
N ALA A 38 29.50 -1.79 -21.44
CA ALA A 38 28.55 -0.74 -21.09
C ALA A 38 27.26 -0.70 -21.95
N PRO A 39 27.29 -1.03 -23.27
CA PRO A 39 26.08 -1.07 -24.09
C PRO A 39 25.00 -2.06 -23.61
N ILE A 40 25.35 -3.10 -22.83
CA ILE A 40 24.40 -4.10 -22.32
C ILE A 40 23.32 -3.46 -21.42
N TYR A 41 23.69 -2.40 -20.70
CA TYR A 41 22.87 -1.78 -19.65
C TYR A 41 22.19 -0.49 -20.09
N ARG A 42 22.48 -0.02 -21.32
CA ARG A 42 21.82 1.16 -21.89
C ARG A 42 20.49 0.77 -22.51
N LYS A 43 19.51 1.67 -22.42
CA LYS A 43 18.25 1.51 -23.15
C LYS A 43 18.51 1.36 -24.63
N ARG A 44 17.61 0.67 -25.33
CA ARG A 44 17.83 0.33 -26.74
C ARG A 44 18.13 1.56 -27.60
N ALA A 45 17.44 2.68 -27.39
CA ALA A 45 17.67 3.91 -28.15
C ALA A 45 19.12 4.45 -28.07
N ASP A 46 19.82 4.14 -26.98
CA ASP A 46 21.16 4.65 -26.67
C ASP A 46 22.26 3.57 -26.80
N ALA A 47 21.91 2.40 -27.33
CA ALA A 47 22.80 1.25 -27.47
C ALA A 47 23.60 1.26 -28.80
N THR A 48 24.64 0.41 -28.88
CA THR A 48 25.43 0.23 -30.10
C THR A 48 24.63 -0.49 -31.20
N ALA A 49 25.02 -0.30 -32.47
CA ALA A 49 24.33 -0.89 -33.63
C ALA A 49 24.09 -2.41 -33.53
N SER A 50 24.99 -3.15 -32.88
CA SER A 50 24.87 -4.59 -32.62
C SER A 50 23.64 -4.98 -31.78
N LEU A 51 23.20 -4.12 -30.86
CA LEU A 51 22.06 -4.35 -29.96
C LEU A 51 20.77 -3.65 -30.43
N LEU A 52 20.83 -2.80 -31.47
CA LEU A 52 19.67 -2.10 -32.03
C LEU A 52 18.74 -3.00 -32.86
N SER A 53 19.23 -4.15 -33.34
CA SER A 53 18.57 -4.95 -34.38
C SER A 53 17.89 -6.21 -33.87
N PHE A 54 17.11 -6.11 -32.78
CA PHE A 54 16.27 -7.22 -32.33
C PHE A 54 15.30 -7.64 -33.44
N LYS A 55 15.33 -8.93 -33.81
CA LYS A 55 14.53 -9.47 -34.91
C LYS A 55 13.20 -10.03 -34.43
N GLY A 56 12.22 -10.07 -35.33
CA GLY A 56 10.93 -10.72 -35.10
C GLY A 56 10.08 -10.02 -34.04
N LYS A 57 9.41 -10.81 -33.19
CA LYS A 57 8.45 -10.31 -32.18
C LYS A 57 9.07 -9.41 -31.10
N TYR A 58 10.39 -9.34 -31.01
CA TYR A 58 11.10 -8.57 -29.98
C TYR A 58 11.50 -7.16 -30.45
N ASN A 59 11.18 -6.79 -31.70
CA ASN A 59 11.51 -5.47 -32.24
C ASN A 59 10.82 -4.31 -31.49
N GLY A 60 9.82 -4.55 -30.65
CA GLY A 60 9.15 -3.53 -29.83
C GLY A 60 9.70 -3.29 -28.42
N PHE A 61 10.66 -4.08 -27.92
CA PHE A 61 11.18 -3.94 -26.55
C PHE A 61 12.12 -2.74 -26.35
N GLU A 62 11.75 -1.76 -25.53
CA GLU A 62 12.52 -0.50 -25.37
C GLU A 62 13.62 -0.51 -24.31
N GLY A 63 13.66 -1.53 -23.46
CA GLY A 63 14.67 -1.66 -22.39
C GLY A 63 16.08 -2.00 -22.91
N SER A 64 17.00 -2.17 -21.98
CA SER A 64 18.38 -2.60 -22.23
C SER A 64 18.48 -4.08 -22.59
N PHE A 65 19.64 -4.49 -23.09
CA PHE A 65 19.89 -5.91 -23.40
C PHE A 65 19.82 -6.79 -22.14
N LEU A 66 20.32 -6.30 -20.99
CA LEU A 66 20.20 -7.00 -19.72
C LEU A 66 18.73 -7.16 -19.31
N GLU A 67 17.93 -6.10 -19.36
CA GLU A 67 16.51 -6.14 -18.96
C GLU A 67 15.71 -7.10 -19.85
N PHE A 68 16.01 -7.12 -21.16
CA PHE A 68 15.43 -8.10 -22.09
C PHE A 68 15.79 -9.54 -21.68
N MET A 69 17.08 -9.83 -21.56
CA MET A 69 17.57 -11.17 -21.23
C MET A 69 17.05 -11.65 -19.87
N LEU A 70 17.04 -10.76 -18.88
CA LEU A 70 16.53 -11.05 -17.55
C LEU A 70 15.04 -11.35 -17.61
N SER A 71 14.21 -10.45 -18.15
CA SER A 71 12.75 -10.64 -18.23
C SER A 71 12.36 -11.93 -18.96
N GLU A 72 13.00 -12.26 -20.09
CA GLU A 72 12.73 -13.53 -20.80
C GLU A 72 13.18 -14.77 -20.01
N THR A 73 14.30 -14.67 -19.29
CA THR A 73 14.74 -15.72 -18.36
C THR A 73 13.73 -15.93 -17.24
N GLU A 74 13.20 -14.84 -16.67
CA GLU A 74 12.18 -14.92 -15.63
C GLU A 74 10.87 -15.50 -16.17
N ARG A 75 10.47 -15.18 -17.41
CA ARG A 75 9.31 -15.82 -18.06
C ARG A 75 9.50 -17.34 -18.15
N LEU A 76 10.67 -17.81 -18.55
CA LEU A 76 10.96 -19.24 -18.60
C LEU A 76 10.93 -19.88 -17.21
N HIS A 77 11.51 -19.22 -16.21
CA HIS A 77 11.48 -19.69 -14.82
C HIS A 77 10.06 -19.66 -14.21
N ALA A 78 9.19 -18.74 -14.60
CA ALA A 78 7.80 -18.72 -14.14
C ALA A 78 7.04 -19.97 -14.58
N LEU A 79 7.27 -20.45 -15.81
CA LEU A 79 6.65 -21.68 -16.34
C LEU A 79 6.95 -22.89 -15.43
N ASN A 80 8.16 -22.97 -14.87
CA ASN A 80 8.56 -24.05 -13.95
C ASN A 80 8.20 -23.81 -12.46
N ARG A 81 7.40 -22.77 -12.17
CA ARG A 81 6.93 -22.34 -10.84
C ARG A 81 7.94 -21.64 -9.95
N ARG A 82 9.12 -21.23 -10.44
CA ARG A 82 10.15 -20.59 -9.59
C ARG A 82 9.58 -19.47 -8.71
N TYR A 83 8.84 -18.53 -9.30
CA TYR A 83 8.29 -17.36 -8.61
C TYR A 83 6.98 -17.59 -7.85
N THR A 84 6.51 -18.84 -7.78
CA THR A 84 5.48 -19.23 -6.80
C THR A 84 6.08 -19.53 -5.43
N SER A 85 7.40 -19.77 -5.37
CA SER A 85 8.12 -20.02 -4.13
C SER A 85 8.25 -18.73 -3.31
N PRO A 86 7.99 -18.76 -1.99
CA PRO A 86 7.99 -17.55 -1.16
C PRO A 86 9.38 -16.91 -0.97
N ASP A 87 10.46 -17.58 -1.36
CA ASP A 87 11.85 -17.09 -1.30
C ASP A 87 12.39 -16.57 -2.65
N GLU A 88 11.61 -16.63 -3.74
CA GLU A 88 12.01 -16.19 -5.08
C GLU A 88 11.22 -14.95 -5.51
N HIS A 89 11.91 -13.93 -6.02
CA HIS A 89 11.30 -12.63 -6.36
C HIS A 89 11.75 -12.20 -7.75
N ALA A 90 10.80 -11.97 -8.65
CA ALA A 90 11.10 -11.54 -10.02
C ALA A 90 11.44 -10.05 -10.08
N PHE A 91 12.37 -9.67 -10.96
CA PHE A 91 12.64 -8.26 -11.28
C PHE A 91 11.51 -7.67 -12.14
N PHE A 92 10.86 -8.50 -12.97
CA PHE A 92 9.75 -8.08 -13.83
C PHE A 92 8.47 -8.89 -13.57
N PRO A 93 7.85 -8.74 -12.38
CA PRO A 93 6.68 -9.54 -11.99
C PRO A 93 5.47 -9.37 -12.92
N SER A 94 5.33 -8.21 -13.59
CA SER A 94 4.25 -7.92 -14.53
C SER A 94 4.35 -8.70 -15.86
N PHE A 95 5.51 -9.26 -16.18
CA PHE A 95 5.72 -10.02 -17.42
C PHE A 95 5.62 -11.54 -17.25
N LEU A 96 5.40 -12.03 -16.03
CA LEU A 96 5.41 -13.46 -15.76
C LEU A 96 4.14 -14.14 -16.30
N PRO A 97 4.27 -15.23 -17.08
CA PRO A 97 3.14 -16.07 -17.46
C PRO A 97 2.69 -16.98 -16.30
N ASP A 98 1.50 -17.56 -16.44
CA ASP A 98 1.03 -18.61 -15.53
C ASP A 98 1.93 -19.86 -15.63
N PRO A 99 2.19 -20.56 -14.50
CA PRO A 99 2.98 -21.79 -14.52
C PRO A 99 2.30 -22.93 -15.28
N ILE A 100 3.08 -23.78 -15.95
CA ILE A 100 2.57 -24.99 -16.64
C ILE A 100 2.51 -26.21 -15.72
N LEU A 101 3.19 -26.15 -14.58
CA LEU A 101 3.19 -27.22 -13.59
C LEU A 101 2.08 -27.00 -12.54
N PRO A 102 1.50 -28.06 -11.95
CA PRO A 102 0.46 -27.94 -10.92
C PRO A 102 0.90 -27.08 -9.71
N PRO A 103 -0.01 -26.43 -8.97
CA PRO A 103 0.38 -25.65 -7.80
C PRO A 103 1.03 -26.52 -6.71
N LEU A 104 1.99 -25.96 -5.97
CA LEU A 104 2.56 -26.57 -4.76
C LEU A 104 1.99 -25.87 -3.53
N ASP A 105 1.71 -26.66 -2.50
CA ASP A 105 1.37 -26.13 -1.19
C ASP A 105 2.66 -25.92 -0.38
N TYR A 106 3.16 -24.68 -0.38
CA TYR A 106 4.30 -24.30 0.44
C TYR A 106 3.85 -24.10 1.88
N GLN A 107 4.68 -24.55 2.83
CA GLN A 107 4.42 -24.27 4.24
C GLN A 107 4.33 -22.75 4.48
N SER A 108 3.22 -22.30 5.05
CA SER A 108 3.01 -20.91 5.42
C SER A 108 3.92 -20.55 6.59
N VAL A 109 5.12 -20.06 6.29
CA VAL A 109 6.03 -19.46 7.27
C VAL A 109 5.83 -17.95 7.31
N LEU A 110 5.80 -17.33 6.13
CA LEU A 110 5.62 -15.89 6.00
C LEU A 110 4.15 -15.51 6.02
N ILE A 111 3.86 -14.36 6.61
CA ILE A 111 2.59 -13.69 6.43
C ILE A 111 2.53 -13.07 5.01
N PRO A 112 1.37 -13.09 4.33
CA PRO A 112 1.21 -12.46 3.01
C PRO A 112 1.72 -11.01 3.01
N ASN A 113 2.60 -10.70 2.06
CA ASN A 113 3.28 -9.41 1.93
C ASN A 113 3.57 -9.10 0.45
N THR A 114 3.82 -7.83 0.12
CA THR A 114 4.06 -7.36 -1.26
C THR A 114 5.50 -6.87 -1.48
N ILE A 115 6.40 -7.16 -0.54
CA ILE A 115 7.74 -6.58 -0.51
C ILE A 115 8.59 -7.14 -1.65
N ASN A 116 9.04 -6.27 -2.54
CA ASN A 116 10.02 -6.58 -3.56
C ASN A 116 10.90 -5.34 -3.79
N ILE A 117 12.20 -5.43 -3.53
CA ILE A 117 13.16 -4.33 -3.67
C ILE A 117 14.14 -4.55 -4.83
N ASN A 118 13.77 -5.39 -5.80
CA ASN A 118 14.62 -5.76 -6.92
C ASN A 118 15.10 -4.56 -7.75
N ASP A 119 14.29 -3.50 -7.90
CA ASP A 119 14.71 -2.27 -8.58
C ASP A 119 15.93 -1.63 -7.88
N GLN A 120 15.91 -1.57 -6.55
CA GLN A 120 17.01 -1.05 -5.75
C GLN A 120 18.24 -1.98 -5.83
N ILE A 121 18.04 -3.30 -5.81
CA ILE A 121 19.12 -4.29 -5.97
C ILE A 121 19.78 -4.11 -7.34
N MET A 122 18.99 -3.94 -8.41
CA MET A 122 19.49 -3.77 -9.77
C MET A 122 20.29 -2.46 -9.91
N SER A 123 19.77 -1.34 -9.40
CA SER A 123 20.50 -0.06 -9.41
C SER A 123 21.82 -0.15 -8.64
N VAL A 124 21.81 -0.68 -7.42
CA VAL A 124 23.04 -0.87 -6.62
C VAL A 124 24.02 -1.80 -7.33
N TYR A 125 23.52 -2.87 -7.95
CA TYR A 125 24.35 -3.80 -8.72
C TYR A 125 25.06 -3.08 -9.87
N LEU A 126 24.31 -2.40 -10.74
CA LEU A 126 24.85 -1.78 -11.94
C LEU A 126 25.74 -0.57 -11.65
N GLU A 127 25.36 0.25 -10.66
CA GLU A 127 26.04 1.52 -10.39
C GLU A 127 27.19 1.39 -9.38
N LYS A 128 27.09 0.45 -8.44
CA LYS A 128 28.03 0.33 -7.31
C LYS A 128 28.81 -0.97 -7.32
N LEU A 129 28.20 -2.09 -7.66
CA LEU A 129 28.89 -3.39 -7.63
C LEU A 129 29.72 -3.61 -8.90
N LEU A 130 29.06 -3.58 -10.04
CA LEU A 130 29.62 -4.00 -11.32
C LEU A 130 30.92 -3.27 -11.71
N PRO A 131 31.04 -1.93 -11.56
CA PRO A 131 32.27 -1.21 -11.89
C PRO A 131 33.48 -1.57 -11.03
N HIS A 132 33.28 -2.15 -9.83
CA HIS A 132 34.39 -2.52 -8.94
C HIS A 132 34.92 -3.94 -9.17
N ILE A 133 34.15 -4.78 -9.88
CA ILE A 133 34.54 -6.17 -10.17
C ILE A 133 34.82 -6.43 -11.65
N THR A 134 34.66 -5.42 -12.51
CA THR A 134 34.90 -5.52 -13.97
C THR A 134 35.73 -4.36 -14.47
N HIS A 135 36.36 -4.55 -15.62
CA HIS A 135 37.08 -3.48 -16.31
C HIS A 135 36.20 -2.76 -17.33
N ASP A 136 36.33 -1.43 -17.37
CA ASP A 136 35.59 -0.55 -18.27
C ASP A 136 36.13 -0.62 -19.70
N SER A 137 35.69 -1.64 -20.43
CA SER A 137 35.94 -1.82 -21.87
C SER A 137 34.76 -2.58 -22.50
N ASP A 138 34.74 -2.61 -23.83
CA ASP A 138 33.69 -3.24 -24.63
C ASP A 138 34.28 -4.36 -25.52
N ASP A 139 33.69 -5.55 -25.42
CA ASP A 139 33.90 -6.71 -26.28
C ASP A 139 32.53 -7.24 -26.72
N HIS A 140 32.17 -6.95 -27.96
CA HIS A 140 30.88 -7.34 -28.55
C HIS A 140 30.68 -8.85 -28.65
N THR A 141 31.75 -9.66 -28.58
CA THR A 141 31.65 -11.12 -28.68
C THR A 141 31.16 -11.77 -27.38
N THR A 142 31.26 -11.07 -26.25
CA THR A 142 30.91 -11.59 -24.92
C THR A 142 29.62 -11.02 -24.33
N PHE A 143 28.88 -10.19 -25.07
CA PHE A 143 27.65 -9.55 -24.56
C PHE A 143 26.64 -10.53 -23.95
N GLY A 144 26.40 -11.67 -24.60
CA GLY A 144 25.52 -12.72 -24.08
C GLY A 144 26.05 -13.35 -22.79
N SER A 145 27.35 -13.65 -22.74
CA SER A 145 28.00 -14.24 -21.57
C SER A 145 28.01 -13.29 -20.38
N SER A 146 28.34 -12.01 -20.59
CA SER A 146 28.25 -10.97 -19.57
C SER A 146 26.83 -10.86 -19.00
N ALA A 147 25.81 -10.75 -19.88
CA ALA A 147 24.43 -10.63 -19.45
C ALA A 147 23.94 -11.86 -18.67
N ASN A 148 24.31 -13.08 -19.08
CA ASN A 148 23.98 -14.30 -18.34
C ASN A 148 24.64 -14.34 -16.95
N ALA A 149 25.91 -13.93 -16.85
CA ALA A 149 26.60 -13.82 -15.57
C ALA A 149 25.97 -12.74 -14.67
N ASP A 150 25.57 -11.59 -15.24
CA ASP A 150 24.83 -10.53 -14.52
C ASP A 150 23.51 -11.05 -13.95
N ILE A 151 22.74 -11.79 -14.76
CA ILE A 151 21.47 -12.40 -14.34
C ILE A 151 21.69 -13.36 -13.17
N ALA A 152 22.74 -14.19 -13.22
CA ALA A 152 23.07 -15.10 -12.14
C ALA A 152 23.36 -14.36 -10.82
N VAL A 153 24.14 -13.27 -10.87
CA VAL A 153 24.42 -12.44 -9.70
C VAL A 153 23.16 -11.77 -9.17
N LEU A 154 22.37 -11.14 -10.05
CA LEU A 154 21.14 -10.43 -9.67
C LEU A 154 20.11 -11.37 -9.01
N GLN A 155 19.91 -12.57 -9.57
CA GLN A 155 19.01 -13.56 -8.98
C GLN A 155 19.51 -14.08 -7.64
N ALA A 156 20.83 -14.32 -7.50
CA ALA A 156 21.43 -14.75 -6.24
C ALA A 156 21.32 -13.66 -5.14
N LEU A 157 21.58 -12.40 -5.50
CA LEU A 157 21.43 -11.25 -4.61
C LEU A 157 19.96 -11.06 -4.20
N SER A 158 19.04 -11.09 -5.17
CA SER A 158 17.60 -10.98 -4.91
C SER A 158 17.14 -12.04 -3.91
N LYS A 159 17.47 -13.31 -4.16
CA LYS A 159 17.12 -14.41 -3.27
C LYS A 159 17.66 -14.18 -1.86
N ARG A 160 18.94 -13.84 -1.73
CA ARG A 160 19.61 -13.66 -0.43
C ARG A 160 19.07 -12.48 0.38
N ILE A 161 18.79 -11.37 -0.29
CA ILE A 161 18.30 -10.14 0.34
C ILE A 161 16.85 -10.32 0.76
N HIS A 162 16.00 -10.87 -0.12
CA HIS A 162 14.59 -11.12 0.19
C HIS A 162 14.39 -12.25 1.20
N PHE A 163 15.35 -13.19 1.33
CA PHE A 163 15.34 -14.18 2.41
C PHE A 163 15.34 -13.52 3.81
N GLY A 164 15.69 -12.23 3.90
CA GLY A 164 15.48 -11.40 5.09
C GLY A 164 14.07 -11.50 5.68
N LYS A 165 13.02 -11.76 4.90
CA LYS A 165 11.65 -11.96 5.41
C LYS A 165 11.55 -13.14 6.38
N PHE A 166 12.19 -14.28 6.05
CA PHE A 166 12.21 -15.47 6.89
C PHE A 166 13.03 -15.24 8.17
N ILE A 167 14.14 -14.50 8.05
CA ILE A 167 14.94 -14.08 9.21
C ILE A 167 14.11 -13.20 10.14
N ALA A 168 13.37 -12.22 9.58
CA ALA A 168 12.50 -11.35 10.35
C ALA A 168 11.39 -12.14 11.05
N GLU A 169 10.78 -13.12 10.37
CA GLU A 169 9.78 -13.99 10.99
C GLU A 169 10.36 -14.76 12.19
N ALA A 170 11.53 -15.38 12.03
CA ALA A 170 12.18 -16.10 13.14
C ALA A 170 12.52 -15.17 14.31
N LYS A 171 13.01 -13.95 14.05
CA LYS A 171 13.28 -12.95 15.09
C LYS A 171 12.01 -12.46 15.78
N PHE A 172 10.94 -12.22 15.02
CA PHE A 172 9.63 -11.87 15.57
C PHE A 172 9.09 -12.97 16.48
N GLN A 173 9.20 -14.23 16.09
CA GLN A 173 8.75 -15.35 16.91
C GLN A 173 9.60 -15.54 18.19
N ALA A 174 10.90 -15.23 18.13
CA ALA A 174 11.79 -15.30 19.29
C ALA A 174 11.52 -14.17 20.32
N GLU A 175 11.28 -12.95 19.85
CA GLU A 175 11.09 -11.75 20.69
C GLU A 175 9.74 -11.06 20.40
N THR A 176 8.65 -11.83 20.37
CA THR A 176 7.32 -11.34 19.93
C THR A 176 6.87 -10.08 20.64
N LYS A 177 7.00 -10.02 21.98
CA LYS A 177 6.57 -8.84 22.75
C LYS A 177 7.31 -7.56 22.31
N ARG A 178 8.62 -7.64 22.08
CA ARG A 178 9.48 -6.51 21.72
C ARG A 178 9.13 -6.02 20.31
N TYR A 179 9.14 -6.91 19.33
CA TYR A 179 8.82 -6.53 17.95
C TYR A 179 7.37 -6.10 17.80
N THR A 180 6.41 -6.71 18.51
CA THR A 180 5.02 -6.25 18.51
C THR A 180 4.91 -4.81 18.99
N ALA A 181 5.61 -4.42 20.07
CA ALA A 181 5.60 -3.04 20.55
C ALA A 181 6.14 -2.05 19.50
N LEU A 182 7.26 -2.39 18.86
CA LEU A 182 7.88 -1.56 17.83
C LEU A 182 7.02 -1.45 16.55
N ILE A 183 6.42 -2.56 16.11
CA ILE A 183 5.51 -2.58 14.95
C ILE A 183 4.26 -1.75 15.22
N LEU A 184 3.66 -1.89 16.40
CA LEU A 184 2.48 -1.10 16.81
C LEU A 184 2.78 0.40 16.93
N ALA A 185 4.04 0.77 17.22
CA ALA A 185 4.50 2.15 17.24
C ALA A 185 4.86 2.69 15.84
N ASN A 186 4.86 1.84 14.80
CA ASN A 186 5.37 2.14 13.46
C ASN A 186 6.83 2.67 13.49
N ASP A 187 7.63 2.15 14.43
CA ASP A 187 8.99 2.61 14.71
C ASP A 187 10.02 1.88 13.85
N ALA A 188 10.16 2.32 12.60
CA ALA A 188 11.10 1.72 11.65
C ALA A 188 12.56 1.78 12.12
N GLU A 189 12.96 2.88 12.78
CA GLU A 189 14.31 3.06 13.32
C GLU A 189 14.57 2.12 14.49
N GLY A 190 13.65 2.05 15.45
CA GLY A 190 13.76 1.11 16.57
C GLY A 190 13.76 -0.36 16.14
N ILE A 191 13.04 -0.72 15.07
CA ILE A 191 13.15 -2.05 14.46
C ILE A 191 14.54 -2.25 13.84
N MET A 192 15.06 -1.29 13.08
CA MET A 192 16.39 -1.37 12.47
C MET A 192 17.50 -1.56 13.53
N ASP A 193 17.43 -0.81 14.62
CA ASP A 193 18.36 -0.91 15.74
C ASP A 193 18.24 -2.28 16.43
N ALA A 194 17.02 -2.75 16.68
CA ALA A 194 16.78 -4.07 17.25
C ALA A 194 17.29 -5.22 16.38
N LEU A 195 17.33 -5.04 15.05
CA LEU A 195 17.83 -6.03 14.10
C LEU A 195 19.36 -6.04 13.98
N THR A 196 20.03 -4.95 14.36
CA THR A 196 21.47 -4.75 14.16
C THR A 196 22.30 -5.44 15.24
N ASN A 197 23.23 -6.29 14.82
CA ASN A 197 24.20 -6.92 15.70
C ASN A 197 25.58 -6.85 15.05
N LEU A 198 26.34 -5.81 15.40
CA LEU A 198 27.63 -5.51 14.79
C LEU A 198 28.62 -6.67 14.87
N ALA A 199 28.67 -7.38 16.01
CA ALA A 199 29.56 -8.53 16.18
C ALA A 199 29.21 -9.70 15.24
N VAL A 200 27.93 -9.91 14.94
CA VAL A 200 27.49 -10.91 13.95
C VAL A 200 27.80 -10.44 12.54
N GLU A 201 27.53 -9.16 12.22
CA GLU A 201 27.82 -8.57 10.91
C GLU A 201 29.32 -8.65 10.57
N ASP A 202 30.20 -8.31 11.52
CA ASP A 202 31.65 -8.41 11.35
C ASP A 202 32.11 -9.86 11.11
N LYS A 203 31.52 -10.84 11.81
CA LYS A 203 31.78 -12.26 11.56
C LYS A 203 31.34 -12.71 10.17
N VAL A 204 30.22 -12.18 9.67
CA VAL A 204 29.77 -12.46 8.30
C VAL A 204 30.75 -11.88 7.29
N VAL A 205 31.16 -10.62 7.45
CA VAL A 205 32.13 -9.96 6.56
C VAL A 205 33.47 -10.70 6.53
N MET A 206 34.01 -11.08 7.69
CA MET A 206 35.25 -11.86 7.77
C MET A 206 35.12 -13.23 7.09
N ARG A 207 33.98 -13.92 7.27
CA ARG A 207 33.72 -15.19 6.59
C ARG A 207 33.64 -15.04 5.08
N VAL A 208 32.92 -14.02 4.60
CA VAL A 208 32.80 -13.73 3.16
C VAL A 208 34.16 -13.45 2.56
N ARG A 209 34.99 -12.63 3.22
CA ARG A 209 36.36 -12.34 2.78
C ARG A 209 37.20 -13.61 2.69
N PHE A 210 37.16 -14.45 3.73
CA PHE A 210 37.91 -15.70 3.74
C PHE A 210 37.48 -16.63 2.61
N LYS A 211 36.17 -16.85 2.42
CA LYS A 211 35.64 -17.68 1.33
C LYS A 211 36.00 -17.14 -0.05
N ALA A 212 35.87 -15.84 -0.27
CA ALA A 212 36.28 -15.20 -1.50
C ALA A 212 37.78 -15.43 -1.79
N SER A 213 38.63 -15.32 -0.76
CA SER A 213 40.05 -15.62 -0.90
C SER A 213 40.34 -17.09 -1.18
N THR A 214 39.51 -18.01 -0.69
CA THR A 214 39.67 -19.45 -0.95
C THR A 214 39.19 -19.83 -2.36
N TYR A 215 38.03 -19.33 -2.79
CA TYR A 215 37.45 -19.69 -4.10
C TYR A 215 38.07 -18.94 -5.26
N GLY A 216 38.64 -17.75 -5.01
CA GLY A 216 39.24 -16.91 -6.03
C GLY A 216 40.69 -17.29 -6.39
N GLN A 217 41.31 -18.23 -5.69
CA GLN A 217 42.68 -18.65 -5.97
C GLN A 217 42.81 -19.38 -7.31
N ASP A 218 43.85 -19.05 -8.07
CA ASP A 218 44.32 -19.90 -9.15
C ASP A 218 45.17 -21.04 -8.58
N ILE A 219 44.79 -22.28 -8.87
CA ILE A 219 45.57 -23.46 -8.48
C ILE A 219 46.73 -23.55 -9.47
N VAL A 220 47.92 -23.10 -9.05
CA VAL A 220 49.16 -23.29 -9.81
C VAL A 220 49.68 -24.69 -9.50
N ASP A 221 49.72 -25.56 -10.51
CA ASP A 221 50.36 -26.88 -10.42
C ASP A 221 51.88 -26.69 -10.33
N ASP A 222 52.41 -26.64 -9.11
CA ASP A 222 53.85 -26.51 -8.88
C ASP A 222 54.49 -27.89 -8.64
N THR A 223 54.74 -28.63 -9.73
CA THR A 223 55.65 -29.79 -9.72
C THR A 223 57.13 -29.42 -9.75
N THR A 224 57.50 -28.16 -9.52
CA THR A 224 58.91 -27.73 -9.47
C THR A 224 59.18 -26.77 -8.32
N THR A 225 59.75 -27.31 -7.25
CA THR A 225 60.39 -26.63 -6.11
C THR A 225 60.98 -25.25 -6.40
N THR A 226 60.61 -24.24 -5.61
CA THR A 226 61.53 -23.57 -4.65
C THR A 226 60.76 -22.84 -3.55
N ILE A 227 61.19 -23.05 -2.31
CA ILE A 227 60.82 -22.29 -1.11
C ILE A 227 61.50 -20.90 -1.18
N HIS A 228 60.88 -19.87 -0.58
CA HIS A 228 61.17 -18.41 -0.54
C HIS A 228 60.30 -17.63 -1.56
N ASP A 229 59.34 -16.76 -1.21
CA ASP A 229 59.22 -15.80 -0.11
C ASP A 229 57.79 -15.62 0.43
N ASN A 230 57.68 -15.43 1.74
CA ASN A 230 56.44 -15.16 2.49
C ASN A 230 56.07 -13.66 2.49
N SER A 231 55.87 -13.06 1.31
CA SER A 231 55.27 -11.72 1.22
C SER A 231 54.52 -11.50 -0.09
N ASN A 232 53.18 -11.58 0.00
CA ASN A 232 52.12 -11.19 -0.96
C ASN A 232 51.30 -12.34 -1.55
N SER A 233 50.53 -13.02 -0.70
CA SER A 233 49.45 -13.95 -1.10
C SER A 233 48.20 -13.26 -1.70
N ILE A 234 48.34 -12.02 -2.23
CA ILE A 234 47.25 -11.24 -2.84
C ILE A 234 47.37 -11.25 -4.38
N GLU A 235 48.52 -11.61 -4.96
CA GLU A 235 48.76 -11.47 -6.41
C GLU A 235 48.01 -12.48 -7.31
N HIS A 236 47.33 -13.49 -6.76
CA HIS A 236 46.67 -14.55 -7.54
C HIS A 236 45.21 -14.82 -7.12
N CYS A 237 44.41 -13.77 -6.94
CA CYS A 237 42.95 -13.91 -6.76
C CYS A 237 42.18 -13.34 -7.97
N LYS A 238 41.25 -14.13 -8.53
CA LYS A 238 40.39 -13.73 -9.66
C LYS A 238 39.56 -12.46 -9.40
N VAL A 239 39.23 -12.22 -8.13
CA VAL A 239 38.58 -10.99 -7.63
C VAL A 239 39.17 -10.67 -6.28
N ASP A 240 39.42 -9.39 -5.99
CA ASP A 240 39.87 -8.95 -4.66
C ASP A 240 38.84 -9.37 -3.59
N PRO A 241 39.22 -10.24 -2.63
CA PRO A 241 38.32 -10.67 -1.56
C PRO A 241 37.80 -9.52 -0.71
N GLN A 242 38.53 -8.41 -0.62
CA GLN A 242 38.12 -7.22 0.12
C GLN A 242 36.94 -6.53 -0.56
N VAL A 243 36.92 -6.44 -1.90
CA VAL A 243 35.81 -5.87 -2.66
C VAL A 243 34.50 -6.63 -2.38
N ILE A 244 34.54 -7.96 -2.34
CA ILE A 244 33.36 -8.78 -2.05
C ILE A 244 32.92 -8.62 -0.58
N ALA A 245 33.86 -8.48 0.35
CA ALA A 245 33.56 -8.25 1.76
C ALA A 245 32.90 -6.89 2.00
N ASP A 246 33.43 -5.84 1.38
CA ASP A 246 32.90 -4.48 1.44
C ASP A 246 31.54 -4.38 0.78
N LEU A 247 31.32 -5.13 -0.30
CA LEU A 247 30.01 -5.28 -0.90
C LEU A 247 28.97 -5.81 0.09
N TYR A 248 29.33 -6.87 0.79
CA TYR A 248 28.44 -7.49 1.77
C TYR A 248 28.11 -6.53 2.90
N ARG A 249 29.13 -5.79 3.39
CA ARG A 249 28.99 -4.78 4.44
C ARG A 249 28.11 -3.60 4.02
N ASN A 250 28.36 -3.05 2.85
CA ASN A 250 27.81 -1.77 2.44
C ASN A 250 26.46 -1.89 1.71
N PHE A 251 26.16 -3.07 1.17
CA PHE A 251 24.95 -3.27 0.34
C PHE A 251 24.12 -4.47 0.75
N VAL A 252 24.67 -5.69 0.73
CA VAL A 252 23.86 -6.91 0.95
C VAL A 252 23.23 -6.91 2.34
N MET A 253 24.01 -6.63 3.39
CA MET A 253 23.48 -6.59 4.76
C MET A 253 22.49 -5.44 4.98
N PRO A 254 22.79 -4.17 4.61
CA PRO A 254 21.83 -3.06 4.73
C PRO A 254 20.50 -3.33 4.00
N LEU A 255 20.54 -3.79 2.75
CA LEU A 255 19.32 -4.10 1.98
C LEU A 255 18.55 -5.26 2.62
N THR A 256 19.24 -6.29 3.12
CA THR A 256 18.59 -7.39 3.86
C THR A 256 17.90 -6.87 5.12
N LYS A 257 18.48 -5.88 5.83
CA LYS A 257 17.85 -5.26 7.01
C LYS A 257 16.64 -4.42 6.60
N GLN A 258 16.70 -3.67 5.50
CA GLN A 258 15.56 -2.93 4.97
C GLN A 258 14.37 -3.86 4.66
N VAL A 259 14.62 -5.02 4.03
CA VAL A 259 13.58 -6.05 3.80
C VAL A 259 13.00 -6.57 5.13
N GLN A 260 13.86 -6.83 6.13
CA GLN A 260 13.40 -7.28 7.46
C GLN A 260 12.48 -6.23 8.11
N VAL A 261 12.85 -4.95 8.09
CA VAL A 261 12.03 -3.85 8.64
C VAL A 261 10.70 -3.76 7.91
N ALA A 262 10.71 -3.73 6.57
CA ALA A 262 9.50 -3.66 5.76
C ALA A 262 8.55 -4.83 6.05
N TYR A 263 9.09 -6.05 6.21
CA TYR A 263 8.30 -7.23 6.56
C TYR A 263 7.68 -7.12 7.94
N LEU A 264 8.46 -6.73 8.95
CA LEU A 264 7.96 -6.57 10.33
C LEU A 264 6.84 -5.53 10.41
N LEU A 265 6.95 -4.41 9.70
CA LEU A 265 5.89 -3.40 9.68
C LEU A 265 4.58 -3.90 9.03
N GLN A 266 4.68 -4.80 8.05
CA GLN A 266 3.50 -5.45 7.44
C GLN A 266 3.00 -6.66 8.24
N ARG A 267 3.81 -7.20 9.16
CA ARG A 267 3.61 -8.51 9.82
C ARG A 267 2.36 -8.61 10.68
N LEU A 268 1.96 -7.52 11.32
CA LEU A 268 0.78 -7.50 12.19
C LEU A 268 -0.53 -7.20 11.44
N HIS A 269 -0.49 -7.11 10.09
CA HIS A 269 -1.64 -6.75 9.26
C HIS A 269 -2.47 -5.64 9.90
N HIS A 270 -1.87 -4.45 10.06
CA HIS A 270 -2.66 -3.26 10.35
C HIS A 270 -3.29 -2.84 9.03
N PRO A 271 -4.63 -2.91 8.88
CA PRO A 271 -5.26 -2.38 7.70
C PRO A 271 -4.88 -0.90 7.54
N SER A 272 -4.26 -0.59 6.41
CA SER A 272 -4.02 0.80 6.02
C SER A 272 -5.30 1.35 5.41
N VAL A 273 -5.69 2.53 5.85
CA VAL A 273 -6.97 3.16 5.47
C VAL A 273 -6.68 4.50 4.82
N SER A 274 -7.02 4.66 3.55
CA SER A 274 -6.98 5.97 2.88
C SER A 274 -8.25 6.77 3.14
N PHE A 275 -8.13 8.09 3.26
CA PHE A 275 -9.26 9.01 3.48
C PHE A 275 -8.94 10.41 2.93
N VAL A 276 -9.97 11.19 2.60
CA VAL A 276 -9.80 12.55 2.05
C VAL A 276 -9.48 13.56 3.16
N GLY A 277 -8.47 14.38 2.91
CA GLY A 277 -8.09 15.50 3.77
C GLY A 277 -6.97 15.18 4.76
N PRO A 278 -6.53 16.19 5.54
CA PRO A 278 -5.42 16.04 6.47
C PRO A 278 -5.81 15.32 7.76
N VAL A 279 -4.81 15.02 8.59
CA VAL A 279 -5.04 14.62 9.99
C VAL A 279 -5.90 15.67 10.69
N GLY A 280 -6.93 15.20 11.40
CA GLY A 280 -7.94 16.06 12.04
C GLY A 280 -9.14 16.41 11.16
N SER A 281 -9.16 16.02 9.89
CA SER A 281 -10.37 16.11 9.06
C SER A 281 -11.51 15.25 9.63
N PHE A 282 -12.74 15.54 9.19
CA PHE A 282 -13.90 14.74 9.63
C PHE A 282 -13.78 13.27 9.21
N ALA A 283 -13.23 13.01 8.02
CA ALA A 283 -12.93 11.67 7.54
C ALA A 283 -11.83 10.98 8.36
N HIS A 284 -10.78 11.72 8.78
CA HIS A 284 -9.78 11.19 9.70
C HIS A 284 -10.40 10.76 11.03
N SER A 285 -11.23 11.60 11.64
CA SER A 285 -11.95 11.25 12.88
C SER A 285 -12.84 10.02 12.71
N ALA A 286 -13.49 9.87 11.56
CA ALA A 286 -14.33 8.71 11.27
C ALA A 286 -13.49 7.44 11.10
N ALA A 287 -12.32 7.55 10.46
CA ALA A 287 -11.37 6.46 10.31
C ALA A 287 -10.85 6.02 11.68
N VAL A 288 -10.43 6.97 12.54
CA VAL A 288 -9.98 6.68 13.90
C VAL A 288 -11.09 6.03 14.73
N ALA A 289 -12.32 6.50 14.63
CA ALA A 289 -13.44 5.94 15.39
C ALA A 289 -13.79 4.50 14.95
N HIS A 290 -13.82 4.24 13.64
CA HIS A 290 -14.16 2.93 13.10
C HIS A 290 -13.02 1.91 13.31
N PHE A 291 -11.79 2.35 13.08
CA PHE A 291 -10.59 1.52 13.15
C PHE A 291 -9.81 1.75 14.45
N ALA A 292 -10.49 1.94 15.58
CA ALA A 292 -9.93 2.41 16.87
C ALA A 292 -8.66 1.67 17.37
N ASN A 293 -8.40 0.45 16.89
CA ASN A 293 -7.22 -0.36 17.23
C ASN A 293 -6.10 -0.30 16.17
N GLN A 294 -6.20 0.60 15.19
CA GLN A 294 -5.29 0.73 14.05
C GLN A 294 -4.72 2.14 14.00
N ARG A 295 -3.52 2.27 13.44
CA ARG A 295 -2.80 3.55 13.37
C ARG A 295 -2.33 3.91 11.97
N ASN A 296 -2.63 3.07 10.97
CA ASN A 296 -2.15 3.24 9.60
C ASN A 296 -3.17 4.04 8.76
N PHE A 297 -3.26 5.33 9.04
CA PHE A 297 -4.14 6.25 8.33
C PHE A 297 -3.35 6.99 7.24
N TYR A 298 -3.83 6.93 5.99
CA TYR A 298 -3.17 7.50 4.82
C TYR A 298 -3.99 8.66 4.22
N PRO A 299 -3.65 9.93 4.51
CA PRO A 299 -4.39 11.06 3.96
C PRO A 299 -4.15 11.18 2.44
N VAL A 300 -5.21 11.43 1.68
CA VAL A 300 -5.14 11.72 0.24
C VAL A 300 -5.87 13.01 -0.11
N GLY A 301 -5.56 13.57 -1.29
CA GLY A 301 -6.08 14.86 -1.72
C GLY A 301 -7.53 14.80 -2.19
N THR A 302 -7.92 13.73 -2.88
CA THR A 302 -9.25 13.63 -3.51
C THR A 302 -9.93 12.30 -3.24
N LEU A 303 -11.25 12.28 -3.46
CA LEU A 303 -12.02 11.04 -3.38
C LEU A 303 -11.56 10.00 -4.42
N THR A 304 -11.19 10.45 -5.62
CA THR A 304 -10.62 9.58 -6.66
C THR A 304 -9.35 8.87 -6.16
N ASP A 305 -8.49 9.57 -5.41
CA ASP A 305 -7.26 8.99 -4.86
C ASP A 305 -7.54 7.93 -3.78
N VAL A 306 -8.66 8.04 -3.04
CA VAL A 306 -9.09 7.00 -2.09
C VAL A 306 -9.36 5.71 -2.83
N PHE A 307 -10.15 5.75 -3.91
CA PHE A 307 -10.42 4.57 -4.72
C PHE A 307 -9.15 4.05 -5.42
N ALA A 308 -8.34 4.95 -6.00
CA ALA A 308 -7.12 4.58 -6.72
C ALA A 308 -6.10 3.88 -5.80
N SER A 309 -5.90 4.37 -4.57
CA SER A 309 -4.98 3.77 -3.60
C SER A 309 -5.37 2.34 -3.20
N VAL A 310 -6.68 2.07 -3.07
CA VAL A 310 -7.17 0.71 -2.79
C VAL A 310 -7.07 -0.17 -4.03
N VAL A 311 -7.39 0.32 -5.22
CA VAL A 311 -7.21 -0.45 -6.47
C VAL A 311 -5.74 -0.81 -6.70
N ALA A 312 -4.83 0.13 -6.43
CA ALA A 312 -3.39 -0.04 -6.62
C ALA A 312 -2.67 -0.80 -5.47
N HIS A 313 -3.40 -1.38 -4.52
CA HIS A 313 -2.84 -2.09 -3.35
C HIS A 313 -1.95 -1.24 -2.43
N GLN A 314 -2.03 0.09 -2.50
CA GLN A 314 -1.32 0.99 -1.58
C GLN A 314 -1.97 0.98 -0.20
N THR A 315 -3.31 0.94 -0.16
CA THR A 315 -4.09 0.77 1.07
C THR A 315 -4.95 -0.49 1.06
N ALA A 316 -5.26 -0.99 2.25
CA ALA A 316 -6.16 -2.13 2.43
C ALA A 316 -7.62 -1.71 2.25
N PHE A 317 -7.97 -0.54 2.78
CA PHE A 317 -9.30 0.03 2.74
C PHE A 317 -9.27 1.51 2.35
N GLY A 318 -10.41 2.00 1.86
CA GLY A 318 -10.68 3.41 1.65
C GLY A 318 -11.91 3.80 2.47
N LEU A 319 -11.85 4.94 3.14
CA LEU A 319 -13.00 5.53 3.83
C LEU A 319 -13.60 6.64 2.98
N VAL A 320 -14.85 6.44 2.56
CA VAL A 320 -15.57 7.30 1.62
C VAL A 320 -16.70 8.01 2.34
N ALA A 321 -16.65 9.34 2.42
CA ALA A 321 -17.79 10.15 2.85
C ALA A 321 -18.91 9.98 1.81
N PHE A 322 -19.96 9.27 2.18
CA PHE A 322 -20.97 8.83 1.21
C PHE A 322 -22.25 9.65 1.31
N GLU A 323 -22.71 9.95 2.52
CA GLU A 323 -23.96 10.67 2.73
C GLU A 323 -23.83 11.65 3.89
N ASP A 324 -24.16 12.91 3.62
CA ASP A 324 -24.26 13.95 4.63
C ASP A 324 -25.74 14.14 5.01
N SER A 325 -26.04 14.25 6.31
CA SER A 325 -27.43 14.38 6.79
C SER A 325 -28.19 15.62 6.28
N GLN A 326 -27.48 16.65 5.83
CA GLN A 326 -28.07 17.90 5.33
C GLN A 326 -28.06 17.96 3.79
N VAL A 327 -27.00 17.45 3.16
CA VAL A 327 -26.82 17.52 1.70
C VAL A 327 -27.36 16.27 0.98
N GLY A 328 -27.39 15.13 1.65
CA GLY A 328 -27.75 13.83 1.09
C GLY A 328 -26.55 13.05 0.54
N ILE A 329 -26.82 12.11 -0.35
CA ILE A 329 -25.80 11.19 -0.88
C ILE A 329 -24.93 11.87 -1.96
N SER A 330 -23.61 11.71 -1.86
CA SER A 330 -22.64 12.19 -2.84
C SER A 330 -22.72 11.41 -4.14
N LYS A 331 -23.11 12.10 -5.22
CA LYS A 331 -23.19 11.51 -6.57
C LYS A 331 -21.83 11.08 -7.11
N ASP A 332 -20.77 11.84 -6.81
CA ASP A 332 -19.40 11.48 -7.19
C ASP A 332 -18.94 10.19 -6.49
N ALA A 333 -19.26 10.04 -5.20
CA ALA A 333 -18.95 8.83 -4.44
C ALA A 333 -19.69 7.61 -4.99
N GLN A 334 -20.97 7.75 -5.35
CA GLN A 334 -21.76 6.70 -5.99
C GLN A 334 -21.12 6.26 -7.32
N LEU A 335 -20.78 7.21 -8.19
CA LEU A 335 -20.20 6.91 -9.51
C LEU A 335 -18.83 6.25 -9.40
N LEU A 336 -17.95 6.74 -8.52
CA LEU A 336 -16.63 6.16 -8.29
C LEU A 336 -16.73 4.74 -7.70
N LEU A 337 -17.64 4.52 -6.75
CA LEU A 337 -17.88 3.18 -6.21
C LEU A 337 -18.24 2.18 -7.32
N ILE A 338 -19.21 2.55 -8.17
CA ILE A 338 -19.67 1.70 -9.28
C ILE A 338 -18.55 1.44 -10.30
N ALA A 339 -17.74 2.46 -10.61
CA ALA A 339 -16.68 2.37 -11.62
C ALA A 339 -15.43 1.63 -11.13
N SER A 340 -15.13 1.70 -9.83
CA SER A 340 -13.88 1.17 -9.25
C SER A 340 -13.74 -0.35 -9.25
N GLY A 341 -14.87 -1.08 -9.28
CA GLY A 341 -14.89 -2.53 -9.08
C GLY A 341 -14.62 -2.96 -7.63
N LEU A 342 -14.47 -2.02 -6.69
CA LEU A 342 -14.38 -2.29 -5.27
C LEU A 342 -15.75 -2.62 -4.68
N VAL A 343 -15.73 -3.23 -3.50
CA VAL A 343 -16.93 -3.57 -2.74
C VAL A 343 -16.98 -2.83 -1.41
N VAL A 344 -18.18 -2.48 -0.96
CA VAL A 344 -18.44 -1.98 0.38
C VAL A 344 -18.33 -3.13 1.36
N THR A 345 -17.53 -2.93 2.41
CA THR A 345 -17.19 -3.95 3.42
C THR A 345 -17.72 -3.62 4.81
N ALA A 346 -17.99 -2.34 5.06
CA ALA A 346 -18.63 -1.86 6.28
C ALA A 346 -19.19 -0.44 6.03
N GLU A 347 -20.03 0.03 6.95
CA GLU A 347 -20.41 1.43 7.04
C GLU A 347 -20.17 1.96 8.46
N THR A 348 -20.06 3.28 8.60
CA THR A 348 -19.98 3.96 9.89
C THR A 348 -20.61 5.33 9.80
N VAL A 349 -21.23 5.79 10.88
CA VAL A 349 -21.77 7.15 10.97
C VAL A 349 -20.98 7.91 12.01
N LEU A 350 -20.40 9.05 11.63
CA LEU A 350 -19.76 9.94 12.57
C LEU A 350 -20.63 11.16 12.79
N GLN A 351 -20.91 11.44 14.07
CA GLN A 351 -21.58 12.66 14.50
C GLN A 351 -20.67 13.46 15.43
N ARG A 352 -20.52 14.76 15.15
CA ARG A 352 -19.84 15.70 16.04
C ARG A 352 -20.61 17.03 16.11
N PRO A 353 -20.76 17.61 17.31
CA PRO A 353 -21.23 18.97 17.42
C PRO A 353 -20.20 19.92 16.81
N PHE A 354 -20.69 21.04 16.27
CA PHE A 354 -19.81 22.16 15.96
C PHE A 354 -19.39 22.87 17.25
N VAL A 355 -18.17 23.39 17.25
CA VAL A 355 -17.57 24.20 18.30
C VAL A 355 -17.00 25.48 17.70
N LEU A 356 -16.86 26.50 18.54
CA LEU A 356 -16.13 27.72 18.19
C LEU A 356 -14.70 27.59 18.72
N ALA A 357 -13.70 27.84 17.89
CA ALA A 357 -12.30 27.72 18.28
C ALA A 357 -11.44 28.86 17.72
N THR A 358 -10.40 29.25 18.45
CA THR A 358 -9.48 30.32 18.04
C THR A 358 -8.05 30.03 18.51
N SER A 359 -7.08 30.76 17.96
CA SER A 359 -5.65 30.57 18.24
C SER A 359 -5.20 31.11 19.61
N SER A 360 -6.09 31.82 20.31
CA SER A 360 -5.84 32.39 21.65
C SER A 360 -6.71 31.72 22.71
N ALA A 361 -6.26 31.67 23.96
CA ALA A 361 -7.04 31.09 25.07
C ALA A 361 -8.40 31.78 25.28
N SER A 362 -8.51 33.06 24.92
CA SER A 362 -9.76 33.82 24.88
C SER A 362 -9.68 34.90 23.81
N VAL A 363 -10.82 35.29 23.23
CA VAL A 363 -10.94 36.44 22.33
C VAL A 363 -12.17 37.28 22.74
N PRO A 364 -12.00 38.56 23.09
CA PRO A 364 -13.13 39.45 23.32
C PRO A 364 -14.01 39.56 22.06
N PRO A 365 -15.35 39.62 22.16
CA PRO A 365 -16.22 39.71 20.98
C PRO A 365 -15.89 40.87 20.04
N ALA A 366 -15.43 42.02 20.58
CA ALA A 366 -15.04 43.18 19.79
C ALA A 366 -13.75 42.97 18.97
N ASP A 367 -12.91 42.00 19.35
CA ASP A 367 -11.62 41.72 18.70
C ASP A 367 -11.73 40.65 17.61
N VAL A 368 -12.92 40.06 17.42
CA VAL A 368 -13.17 39.06 16.38
C VAL A 368 -13.30 39.76 15.03
N THR A 369 -12.34 39.49 14.14
CA THR A 369 -12.25 40.13 12.81
C THR A 369 -12.80 39.27 11.69
N ALA A 370 -12.72 37.94 11.83
CA ALA A 370 -13.18 36.99 10.84
C ALA A 370 -13.73 35.72 11.48
N VAL A 371 -14.75 35.14 10.85
CA VAL A 371 -15.31 33.84 11.22
C VAL A 371 -15.27 32.92 10.02
N TYR A 372 -14.48 31.85 10.09
CA TYR A 372 -14.42 30.82 9.06
C TYR A 372 -15.44 29.73 9.37
N MET A 373 -16.34 29.46 8.43
CA MET A 373 -17.47 28.56 8.64
C MET A 373 -17.71 27.68 7.42
N PRO A 374 -17.87 26.36 7.58
CA PRO A 374 -18.31 25.51 6.48
C PRO A 374 -19.81 25.68 6.23
N ALA A 375 -20.24 25.48 4.98
CA ALA A 375 -21.65 25.61 4.59
C ALA A 375 -22.60 24.75 5.44
N SER A 376 -22.17 23.56 5.87
CA SER A 376 -22.95 22.66 6.73
C SER A 376 -23.21 23.19 8.16
N ALA A 377 -22.50 24.23 8.58
CA ALA A 377 -22.72 24.90 9.85
C ALA A 377 -23.62 26.14 9.73
N GLU A 378 -23.85 26.67 8.52
CA GLU A 378 -24.50 27.95 8.28
C GLU A 378 -25.95 27.98 8.81
N ALA A 379 -26.71 26.91 8.56
CA ALA A 379 -28.10 26.80 8.99
C ALA A 379 -28.29 26.89 10.52
N GLY A 380 -27.25 26.59 11.30
CA GLY A 380 -27.28 26.65 12.77
C GLY A 380 -26.51 27.82 13.36
N PHE A 381 -25.35 28.17 12.79
CA PHE A 381 -24.44 29.17 13.34
C PHE A 381 -24.50 30.54 12.65
N GLY A 382 -25.11 30.67 11.46
CA GLY A 382 -25.15 31.96 10.75
C GLY A 382 -25.76 33.09 11.60
N LEU A 383 -26.95 32.86 12.15
CA LEU A 383 -27.64 33.83 13.02
C LEU A 383 -26.91 34.08 14.35
N ILE A 384 -26.21 33.06 14.86
CA ILE A 384 -25.43 33.15 16.11
C ILE A 384 -24.22 34.06 15.90
N VAL A 385 -23.51 33.84 14.79
CA VAL A 385 -22.32 34.61 14.41
C VAL A 385 -22.67 36.07 14.16
N ASP A 386 -23.72 36.34 13.37
CA ASP A 386 -24.15 37.72 13.09
C ASP A 386 -24.55 38.48 14.36
N ARG A 387 -25.13 37.79 15.34
CA ARG A 387 -25.58 38.40 16.60
C ARG A 387 -24.42 38.67 17.56
N ILE A 388 -23.44 37.78 17.65
CA ILE A 388 -22.32 37.88 18.61
C ILE A 388 -21.21 38.77 18.04
N TRP A 389 -20.95 38.66 16.74
CA TRP A 389 -19.82 39.30 16.08
C TRP A 389 -20.27 40.08 14.84
N SER A 390 -21.17 41.05 15.03
CA SER A 390 -21.76 41.85 13.95
C SER A 390 -20.74 42.62 13.08
N GLY A 391 -19.52 42.83 13.59
CA GLY A 391 -18.42 43.46 12.86
C GLY A 391 -17.45 42.49 12.17
N ALA A 392 -17.58 41.18 12.42
CA ALA A 392 -16.68 40.18 11.87
C ALA A 392 -17.06 39.79 10.45
N LYS A 393 -16.06 39.59 9.59
CA LYS A 393 -16.27 39.05 8.25
C LYS A 393 -16.51 37.54 8.31
N VAL A 394 -17.69 37.08 7.95
CA VAL A 394 -17.97 35.65 7.76
C VAL A 394 -17.39 35.18 6.43
N VAL A 395 -16.58 34.12 6.47
CA VAL A 395 -15.92 33.53 5.30
C VAL A 395 -16.34 32.06 5.20
N GLN A 396 -17.04 31.73 4.12
CA GLN A 396 -17.41 30.35 3.81
C GLN A 396 -16.18 29.56 3.38
N VAL A 397 -16.02 28.36 3.93
CA VAL A 397 -14.93 27.41 3.60
C VAL A 397 -15.51 26.04 3.26
N ALA A 398 -14.70 25.15 2.67
CA ALA A 398 -15.19 23.86 2.19
C ALA A 398 -15.41 22.85 3.33
N SER A 399 -14.64 22.93 4.42
CA SER A 399 -14.67 21.93 5.49
C SER A 399 -14.34 22.47 6.89
N VAL A 400 -14.61 21.65 7.91
CA VAL A 400 -14.30 21.95 9.31
C VAL A 400 -12.80 22.09 9.57
N ASP A 401 -11.96 21.28 8.92
CA ASP A 401 -10.51 21.33 9.07
C ASP A 401 -9.88 22.49 8.30
N GLU A 402 -10.51 22.94 7.20
CA GLU A 402 -10.12 24.20 6.54
C GLU A 402 -10.46 25.40 7.43
N ALA A 403 -11.64 25.43 8.05
CA ALA A 403 -12.03 26.47 8.99
C ALA A 403 -11.00 26.63 10.12
N ALA A 404 -10.61 25.51 10.74
CA ALA A 404 -9.62 25.49 11.82
C ALA A 404 -8.25 26.00 11.35
N ARG A 405 -7.75 25.52 10.20
CA ARG A 405 -6.46 25.96 9.64
C ARG A 405 -6.45 27.45 9.27
N CYS A 406 -7.56 27.99 8.77
CA CYS A 406 -7.68 29.41 8.47
C CYS A 406 -7.67 30.27 9.74
N ALA A 407 -8.41 29.88 10.78
CA ALA A 407 -8.42 30.60 12.06
C ALA A 407 -7.08 30.54 12.80
N GLN A 408 -6.31 29.45 12.64
CA GLN A 408 -4.96 29.35 13.21
C GLN A 408 -4.01 30.45 12.70
N ARG A 409 -4.15 30.85 11.43
CA ARG A 409 -3.22 31.78 10.76
C ARG A 409 -3.47 33.25 11.07
N LEU A 410 -4.67 33.60 11.55
CA LEU A 410 -5.08 34.98 11.76
C LEU A 410 -5.47 35.21 13.22
N ARG A 411 -4.75 36.10 13.89
CA ARG A 411 -5.11 36.53 15.25
C ARG A 411 -6.47 37.23 15.23
N GLY A 412 -7.34 36.88 16.16
CA GLY A 412 -8.71 37.41 16.21
C GLY A 412 -9.65 36.76 15.20
N ALA A 413 -9.24 35.67 14.53
CA ALA A 413 -10.17 34.85 13.76
C ALA A 413 -10.76 33.73 14.61
N VAL A 414 -11.99 33.34 14.31
CA VAL A 414 -12.69 32.22 14.93
C VAL A 414 -13.08 31.21 13.86
N ALA A 415 -12.98 29.92 14.18
CA ALA A 415 -13.47 28.83 13.35
C ALA A 415 -14.76 28.24 13.93
N VAL A 416 -15.77 28.04 13.08
CA VAL A 416 -16.87 27.10 13.35
C VAL A 416 -16.41 25.74 12.84
N THR A 417 -16.04 24.84 13.74
CA THR A 417 -15.34 23.58 13.40
C THR A 417 -15.75 22.44 14.34
N THR A 418 -15.02 21.33 14.38
CA THR A 418 -15.20 20.26 15.37
C THR A 418 -14.04 20.27 16.37
N ALA A 419 -14.25 19.71 17.57
CA ALA A 419 -13.19 19.63 18.58
C ALA A 419 -11.94 18.88 18.07
N ASP A 420 -12.13 17.84 17.25
CA ASP A 420 -11.03 17.06 16.67
C ASP A 420 -10.18 17.93 15.71
N ALA A 421 -10.83 18.70 14.84
CA ALA A 421 -10.16 19.60 13.90
C ALA A 421 -9.50 20.80 14.61
N ALA A 422 -10.15 21.36 15.64
CA ALA A 422 -9.58 22.42 16.47
C ALA A 422 -8.30 21.94 17.15
N LYS A 423 -8.33 20.74 17.76
CA LYS A 423 -7.15 20.13 18.40
C LYS A 423 -6.03 19.88 17.39
N ALA A 424 -6.34 19.39 16.19
CA ALA A 424 -5.33 19.13 15.16
C ALA A 424 -4.68 20.41 14.60
N ALA A 425 -5.34 21.56 14.73
CA ALA A 425 -4.82 22.87 14.35
C ALA A 425 -4.30 23.68 15.55
N ASP A 426 -4.11 23.06 16.71
CA ASP A 426 -3.67 23.70 17.96
C ASP A 426 -4.51 24.93 18.36
N LEU A 427 -5.83 24.86 18.13
CA LEU A 427 -6.77 25.90 18.55
C LEU A 427 -7.35 25.60 19.94
N HIS A 428 -7.65 26.68 20.66
CA HIS A 428 -8.41 26.62 21.89
C HIS A 428 -9.91 26.66 21.58
N VAL A 429 -10.64 25.66 22.07
CA VAL A 429 -12.11 25.69 22.03
C VAL A 429 -12.60 26.75 23.00
N LEU A 430 -13.46 27.64 22.53
CA LEU A 430 -14.03 28.70 23.33
C LEU A 430 -15.19 28.16 24.16
N ASP A 431 -15.09 28.30 25.48
CA ASP A 431 -16.26 28.24 26.36
C ASP A 431 -17.11 29.46 26.02
N THR A 432 -18.18 29.26 25.26
CA THR A 432 -19.06 30.37 24.88
C THR A 432 -19.77 30.90 26.13
N PRO A 433 -19.50 32.14 26.59
CA PRO A 433 -20.28 32.77 27.66
C PRO A 433 -21.58 33.36 27.09
N VAL A 434 -22.14 32.70 26.08
CA VAL A 434 -23.35 33.13 25.40
C VAL A 434 -24.50 32.48 26.15
N ASP A 435 -25.47 33.29 26.56
CA ASP A 435 -26.73 32.80 27.09
C ASP A 435 -27.50 32.08 25.96
N LEU A 436 -27.12 30.82 25.71
CA LEU A 436 -27.73 29.93 24.71
C LEU A 436 -29.21 29.65 25.03
N SER A 437 -29.72 30.10 26.20
CA SER A 437 -31.14 30.07 26.54
C SER A 437 -32.02 30.85 25.56
N ALA A 438 -31.46 31.83 24.84
CA ALA A 438 -32.14 32.54 23.77
C ALA A 438 -32.20 31.76 22.43
N ILE A 439 -31.46 30.65 22.32
CA ILE A 439 -31.49 29.75 21.16
C ILE A 439 -32.43 28.59 21.52
N SER A 440 -33.65 28.63 20.97
CA SER A 440 -34.70 27.65 21.30
C SER A 440 -34.28 26.19 21.01
N LYS A 441 -33.34 25.96 20.08
CA LYS A 441 -32.75 24.64 19.78
C LYS A 441 -31.26 24.76 19.43
N PRO A 442 -30.37 23.92 19.96
CA PRO A 442 -28.96 23.93 19.58
C PRO A 442 -28.81 23.63 18.08
N PRO A 443 -27.77 24.18 17.42
CA PRO A 443 -27.43 23.85 16.04
C PRO A 443 -27.33 22.33 15.82
N PRO A 444 -27.80 21.80 14.68
CA PRO A 444 -27.64 20.38 14.38
C PRO A 444 -26.16 20.01 14.30
N ALA A 445 -25.81 18.84 14.82
CA ALA A 445 -24.47 18.28 14.70
C ALA A 445 -24.15 17.94 13.23
N LEU A 446 -22.87 18.00 12.87
CA LEU A 446 -22.39 17.44 11.61
C LEU A 446 -22.51 15.92 11.68
N SER A 447 -23.27 15.33 10.76
CA SER A 447 -23.54 13.90 10.70
C SER A 447 -23.28 13.39 9.29
N VAL A 448 -22.25 12.57 9.13
CA VAL A 448 -21.88 11.98 7.84
C VAL A 448 -21.78 10.47 7.98
N ARG A 449 -22.43 9.75 7.06
CA ARG A 449 -22.26 8.31 6.87
C ARG A 449 -21.11 8.07 5.89
N PHE A 450 -20.21 7.21 6.32
CA PHE A 450 -19.05 6.77 5.57
C PHE A 450 -19.19 5.30 5.19
N LEU A 451 -18.75 4.97 3.98
CA LEU A 451 -18.57 3.60 3.52
C LEU A 451 -17.10 3.22 3.60
N VAL A 452 -16.84 1.99 4.06
CA VAL A 452 -15.51 1.37 4.01
C VAL A 452 -15.45 0.51 2.76
N VAL A 453 -14.65 0.91 1.78
CA VAL A 453 -14.47 0.18 0.53
C VAL A 453 -13.21 -0.68 0.57
N GLY A 454 -13.28 -1.87 -0.03
CA GLY A 454 -12.21 -2.83 -0.09
C GLY A 454 -12.35 -3.78 -1.28
N ARG A 455 -11.47 -4.79 -1.33
CA ARG A 455 -11.42 -5.77 -2.44
C ARG A 455 -12.11 -7.09 -2.12
N SER A 456 -12.36 -7.37 -0.84
CA SER A 456 -12.85 -8.67 -0.36
C SER A 456 -14.26 -8.55 0.17
N VAL A 457 -15.11 -9.48 -0.26
CA VAL A 457 -16.48 -9.58 0.23
C VAL A 457 -16.48 -10.22 1.62
N GLN A 458 -17.38 -9.75 2.48
CA GLN A 458 -17.53 -10.24 3.83
C GLN A 458 -18.50 -11.43 3.88
N PRO A 459 -18.37 -12.34 4.86
CA PRO A 459 -19.38 -13.35 5.14
C PRO A 459 -20.61 -12.73 5.81
N PRO A 460 -21.78 -13.40 5.77
CA PRO A 460 -22.98 -12.96 6.47
C PRO A 460 -22.74 -12.84 7.98
N THR A 461 -23.28 -11.78 8.58
CA THR A 461 -23.30 -11.57 10.03
C THR A 461 -24.69 -11.78 10.65
N GLY A 462 -25.72 -11.89 9.81
CA GLY A 462 -27.11 -12.09 10.22
C GLY A 462 -27.89 -10.79 10.44
N ASN A 463 -27.20 -9.65 10.44
CA ASN A 463 -27.80 -8.32 10.40
C ASN A 463 -27.00 -7.44 9.44
N ASP A 464 -27.19 -7.71 8.15
CA ASP A 464 -26.41 -7.13 7.07
C ASP A 464 -27.26 -6.23 6.19
N LYS A 465 -26.58 -5.41 5.40
CA LYS A 465 -27.12 -4.60 4.32
C LYS A 465 -26.39 -4.97 3.03
N THR A 466 -27.10 -4.92 1.91
CA THR A 466 -26.52 -5.13 0.58
C THR A 466 -26.72 -3.89 -0.31
N CYS A 467 -25.63 -3.39 -0.89
CA CYS A 467 -25.66 -2.30 -1.87
C CYS A 467 -25.69 -2.87 -3.29
N LEU A 468 -26.55 -2.34 -4.16
CA LEU A 468 -26.69 -2.76 -5.55
C LEU A 468 -26.68 -1.57 -6.51
N CYS A 469 -26.21 -1.82 -7.73
CA CYS A 469 -26.47 -1.00 -8.90
C CYS A 469 -27.28 -1.81 -9.90
N VAL A 470 -28.39 -1.27 -10.37
CA VAL A 470 -29.33 -1.94 -11.29
C VAL A 470 -29.59 -1.04 -12.49
N ASN A 471 -29.45 -1.57 -13.70
CA ASN A 471 -29.84 -0.87 -14.92
C ASN A 471 -31.14 -1.46 -15.46
N VAL A 472 -32.12 -0.61 -15.69
CA VAL A 472 -33.41 -0.98 -16.28
C VAL A 472 -33.57 -0.33 -17.64
N LYS A 473 -34.39 -0.97 -18.49
CA LYS A 473 -34.80 -0.39 -19.76
C LYS A 473 -35.59 0.89 -19.54
N HIS A 474 -35.52 1.82 -20.48
CA HIS A 474 -36.37 3.00 -20.48
C HIS A 474 -37.76 2.73 -21.07
N GLU A 475 -38.53 1.88 -20.39
CA GLU A 475 -39.88 1.49 -20.79
C GLU A 475 -40.86 1.61 -19.62
N VAL A 476 -42.14 1.84 -19.94
CA VAL A 476 -43.21 1.96 -18.93
C VAL A 476 -43.22 0.75 -18.00
N GLY A 477 -43.14 1.01 -16.69
CA GLY A 477 -43.19 -0.04 -15.67
C GLY A 477 -41.86 -0.76 -15.39
N SER A 478 -40.76 -0.45 -16.08
CA SER A 478 -39.48 -1.18 -15.91
C SER A 478 -38.93 -1.14 -14.49
N LEU A 479 -38.92 0.03 -13.86
CA LEU A 479 -38.54 0.16 -12.44
C LEU A 479 -39.53 -0.59 -11.54
N LEU A 480 -40.83 -0.46 -11.78
CA LEU A 480 -41.85 -1.15 -10.99
C LEU A 480 -41.66 -2.67 -11.01
N SER A 481 -41.38 -3.25 -12.18
CA SER A 481 -41.08 -4.68 -12.32
C SER A 481 -39.87 -5.10 -11.50
N ALA A 482 -38.81 -4.28 -11.46
CA ALA A 482 -37.65 -4.52 -10.60
C ALA A 482 -38.03 -4.48 -9.11
N LEU A 483 -38.80 -3.48 -8.67
CA LEU A 483 -39.22 -3.35 -7.26
C LEU A 483 -40.19 -4.47 -6.83
N GLN A 484 -41.00 -5.00 -7.76
CA GLN A 484 -41.90 -6.14 -7.49
C GLN A 484 -41.14 -7.42 -7.14
N VAL A 485 -39.90 -7.59 -7.64
CA VAL A 485 -39.04 -8.72 -7.26
C VAL A 485 -38.75 -8.69 -5.77
N PHE A 486 -38.28 -7.55 -5.24
CA PHE A 486 -37.97 -7.43 -3.81
C PHE A 486 -39.20 -7.68 -2.94
N LYS A 487 -40.37 -7.15 -3.33
CA LYS A 487 -41.63 -7.42 -2.64
C LYS A 487 -41.98 -8.90 -2.62
N THR A 488 -41.84 -9.60 -3.74
CA THR A 488 -42.19 -11.03 -3.88
C THR A 488 -41.29 -11.91 -3.00
N HIS A 489 -40.02 -11.56 -2.88
CA HIS A 489 -39.03 -12.28 -2.08
C HIS A 489 -38.94 -11.78 -0.63
N GLY A 490 -39.75 -10.80 -0.23
CA GLY A 490 -39.77 -10.27 1.14
C GLY A 490 -38.49 -9.51 1.53
N VAL A 491 -37.82 -8.87 0.57
CA VAL A 491 -36.60 -8.08 0.80
C VAL A 491 -36.97 -6.61 1.00
N ASN A 492 -36.58 -6.04 2.14
CA ASN A 492 -36.81 -4.62 2.43
C ASN A 492 -35.73 -3.75 1.76
N MET A 493 -36.11 -2.53 1.36
CA MET A 493 -35.20 -1.55 0.75
C MET A 493 -35.06 -0.34 1.67
N THR A 494 -33.82 0.11 1.89
CA THR A 494 -33.51 1.28 2.74
C THR A 494 -33.09 2.50 1.94
N CYS A 495 -32.70 2.33 0.67
CA CYS A 495 -32.31 3.42 -0.22
C CYS A 495 -32.68 3.08 -1.67
N LEU A 496 -33.15 4.07 -2.43
CA LEU A 496 -33.39 3.99 -3.87
C LEU A 496 -33.06 5.34 -4.51
N GLU A 497 -31.96 5.39 -5.26
CA GLU A 497 -31.43 6.61 -5.89
C GLU A 497 -31.27 6.42 -7.40
N SER A 498 -31.70 7.40 -8.19
CA SER A 498 -31.42 7.41 -9.62
C SER A 498 -29.96 7.83 -9.88
N LEU A 499 -29.33 7.16 -10.84
CA LEU A 499 -27.97 7.44 -11.31
C LEU A 499 -28.03 8.27 -12.59
N GLN A 500 -27.42 9.45 -12.57
CA GLN A 500 -27.26 10.27 -13.78
C GLN A 500 -26.10 9.72 -14.61
N ARG A 501 -26.41 8.88 -15.61
CA ARG A 501 -25.44 8.43 -16.62
C ARG A 501 -25.58 9.26 -17.90
N SER A 502 -24.49 9.38 -18.66
CA SER A 502 -24.48 10.07 -19.97
C SER A 502 -25.60 9.52 -20.86
N ALA A 503 -26.41 10.42 -21.41
CA ALA A 503 -27.64 10.13 -22.17
C ALA A 503 -27.45 9.28 -23.43
N ALA A 504 -26.20 8.99 -23.83
CA ALA A 504 -25.87 8.29 -25.07
C ALA A 504 -26.24 6.78 -25.08
N ALA A 505 -26.56 6.16 -23.95
CA ALA A 505 -26.79 4.71 -23.86
C ALA A 505 -28.26 4.26 -23.73
N GLY A 506 -29.22 5.15 -23.47
CA GLY A 506 -30.64 4.76 -23.28
C GLY A 506 -30.92 3.90 -22.04
N GLU A 507 -29.94 3.71 -21.16
CA GLU A 507 -30.01 2.92 -19.93
C GLU A 507 -30.27 3.80 -18.70
N PHE A 508 -31.17 3.37 -17.80
CA PHE A 508 -31.48 4.08 -16.56
C PHE A 508 -30.96 3.28 -15.37
N GLY A 509 -29.94 3.82 -14.70
CA GLY A 509 -29.30 3.19 -13.55
C GLY A 509 -29.93 3.62 -12.22
N PHE A 510 -29.97 2.70 -11.27
CA PHE A 510 -30.43 2.92 -9.91
C PHE A 510 -29.44 2.34 -8.91
N TYR A 511 -29.08 3.11 -7.89
CA TYR A 511 -28.40 2.64 -6.69
C TYR A 511 -29.44 2.26 -5.64
N MET A 512 -29.28 1.09 -5.03
CA MET A 512 -30.22 0.56 -4.04
C MET A 512 -29.47 0.02 -2.82
N GLU A 513 -30.06 0.20 -1.63
CA GLU A 513 -29.64 -0.50 -0.41
C GLU A 513 -30.76 -1.39 0.07
N LEU A 514 -30.43 -2.64 0.40
CA LEU A 514 -31.36 -3.69 0.82
C LEU A 514 -30.99 -4.19 2.21
N ASP A 515 -31.99 -4.57 2.99
CA ASP A 515 -31.75 -5.36 4.20
C ASP A 515 -31.44 -6.82 3.84
N GLY A 516 -30.46 -7.40 4.52
CA GLY A 516 -29.98 -8.76 4.31
C GLY A 516 -28.66 -8.86 3.56
N HIS A 517 -28.01 -10.02 3.69
CA HIS A 517 -26.77 -10.35 3.00
C HIS A 517 -27.07 -10.98 1.63
N ARG A 518 -26.22 -10.76 0.62
CA ARG A 518 -26.40 -11.36 -0.72
C ARG A 518 -26.48 -12.89 -0.73
N ASP A 519 -25.91 -13.52 0.30
CA ASP A 519 -25.86 -14.98 0.46
C ASP A 519 -27.04 -15.50 1.29
N ASP A 520 -27.87 -14.61 1.85
CA ASP A 520 -29.14 -15.01 2.45
C ASP A 520 -30.09 -15.50 1.37
N ARG A 521 -30.77 -16.62 1.62
CA ARG A 521 -31.60 -17.28 0.60
C ARG A 521 -32.60 -16.32 -0.07
N HIS A 522 -33.34 -15.56 0.72
CA HIS A 522 -34.36 -14.62 0.22
C HIS A 522 -33.75 -13.48 -0.65
N VAL A 523 -32.57 -12.98 -0.28
CA VAL A 523 -31.85 -11.95 -1.05
C VAL A 523 -31.23 -12.56 -2.32
N SER A 524 -30.55 -13.70 -2.21
CA SER A 524 -29.95 -14.41 -3.35
C SER A 524 -31.01 -14.76 -4.41
N ASP A 525 -32.16 -15.29 -3.98
CA ASP A 525 -33.28 -15.61 -4.87
C ASP A 525 -33.83 -14.34 -5.55
N ALA A 526 -33.94 -13.22 -4.81
CA ALA A 526 -34.34 -11.93 -5.37
C ALA A 526 -33.33 -11.41 -6.40
N LEU A 527 -32.03 -11.50 -6.13
CA LEU A 527 -30.97 -11.10 -7.07
C LEU A 527 -30.99 -11.93 -8.35
N ALA A 528 -31.25 -13.23 -8.24
CA ALA A 528 -31.39 -14.12 -9.40
C ALA A 528 -32.61 -13.73 -10.26
N ALA A 529 -33.76 -13.48 -9.63
CA ALA A 529 -34.96 -13.01 -10.32
C ALA A 529 -34.77 -11.63 -10.96
N LEU A 530 -34.07 -10.71 -10.28
CA LEU A 530 -33.81 -9.36 -10.78
C LEU A 530 -32.97 -9.36 -12.06
N ARG A 531 -31.99 -10.26 -12.18
CA ARG A 531 -31.18 -10.41 -13.42
C ARG A 531 -32.03 -10.83 -14.63
N SER A 532 -33.19 -11.44 -14.43
CA SER A 532 -34.10 -11.80 -15.52
C SER A 532 -35.00 -10.66 -15.98
N THR A 533 -35.21 -9.65 -15.12
CA THR A 533 -36.14 -8.53 -15.37
C THR A 533 -35.43 -7.22 -15.71
N THR A 534 -34.11 -7.16 -15.57
CA THR A 534 -33.30 -5.95 -15.74
C THR A 534 -32.14 -6.18 -16.71
N GLN A 535 -31.49 -5.11 -17.19
CA GLN A 535 -30.39 -5.20 -18.15
C GLN A 535 -29.07 -5.58 -17.49
N ASP A 536 -28.80 -5.03 -16.31
CA ASP A 536 -27.59 -5.31 -15.53
C ASP A 536 -27.89 -5.19 -14.04
N VAL A 537 -27.28 -6.07 -13.24
CA VAL A 537 -27.35 -6.05 -11.77
C VAL A 537 -25.96 -6.32 -11.22
N ARG A 538 -25.39 -5.32 -10.57
CA ARG A 538 -24.10 -5.41 -9.88
C ARG A 538 -24.30 -5.30 -8.38
N CYS A 539 -23.84 -6.32 -7.65
CA CYS A 539 -23.71 -6.23 -6.20
C CYS A 539 -22.43 -5.44 -5.86
N LEU A 540 -22.61 -4.35 -5.13
CA LEU A 540 -21.55 -3.44 -4.70
C LEU A 540 -21.03 -3.78 -3.30
N GLY A 541 -21.54 -4.82 -2.65
CA GLY A 541 -21.08 -5.31 -1.35
C GLY A 541 -22.23 -5.67 -0.43
N SER A 542 -21.97 -6.62 0.47
CA SER A 542 -22.84 -6.97 1.60
C SER A 542 -22.02 -6.87 2.87
N PHE A 543 -22.55 -6.19 3.88
CA PHE A 543 -21.78 -5.82 5.07
C PHE A 543 -22.69 -5.61 6.30
N PRO A 544 -22.15 -5.64 7.53
CA PRO A 544 -22.94 -5.48 8.75
C PRO A 544 -23.59 -4.11 8.83
N VAL A 545 -24.84 -4.04 9.30
CA VAL A 545 -25.52 -2.78 9.59
C VAL A 545 -24.81 -2.06 10.73
N HIS A 546 -24.58 -0.75 10.59
CA HIS A 546 -24.03 0.03 11.70
C HIS A 546 -25.06 0.21 12.82
N HIS A 547 -24.81 -0.39 13.98
CA HIS A 547 -25.64 -0.15 15.17
C HIS A 547 -25.37 1.26 15.71
N HIS A 548 -26.38 2.14 15.64
CA HIS A 548 -26.41 3.30 16.51
C HIS A 548 -26.37 2.81 17.96
N ARG A 549 -25.20 2.89 18.62
CA ARG A 549 -25.16 2.97 20.07
C ARG A 549 -25.85 4.28 20.44
N ARG A 550 -27.15 4.22 20.72
CA ARG A 550 -27.80 5.23 21.54
C ARG A 550 -27.09 5.18 22.90
N SER A 551 -26.11 6.05 23.09
CA SER A 551 -25.59 6.39 24.42
C SER A 551 -26.62 7.22 25.16
#